data_AF-A0A1X1XH51-F1
#
_entry.id   AF-A0A1X1XH51-F1
#
_cell.length_a   1.000
_cell.length_b   1.000
_cell.length_c   1.000
_cell.angle_alpha   90.00
_cell.angle_beta   90.00
_cell.angle_gamma   90.00
#
_symmetry.space_group_name_H-M   'P 1'
#
loop_
_entity.id
_entity.type
_entity.pdbx_description
1 polymer ?
#
loop_
_entity_poly.entity_id
_entity_poly.type
_entity_poly.pdbx_seq_one_letter_code
_entity_poly.pdbx_strand_id
1 'polypeptide(L)'
;MPNVLIRDVPAKDLDQIRSAAAARGMSLQAYLREAMHAQAAHLRRREALNRTAARLSGKRAVEEQDRQAVLEAIDDAHAERGARLGRKP
;
A
#
# COMPACT_ATOMS: atom_id res chain seq x y z
N MET A 1 18.19 11.46 -8.96
CA MET A 1 16.71 11.35 -8.91
C MET A 1 16.15 12.26 -10.00
N PRO A 2 15.09 11.86 -10.72
CA PRO A 2 14.47 12.74 -11.71
C PRO A 2 13.74 13.89 -11.01
N ASN A 3 13.81 15.08 -11.59
CA ASN A 3 13.04 16.24 -11.16
C ASN A 3 11.81 16.40 -12.06
N VAL A 4 10.71 16.86 -11.47
CA VAL A 4 9.45 17.11 -12.18
C VAL A 4 9.06 18.56 -11.98
N LEU A 5 8.74 19.26 -13.06
CA LEU A 5 8.19 20.62 -13.04
C LEU A 5 6.71 20.55 -13.39
N ILE A 6 5.86 20.97 -12.46
CA ILE A 6 4.41 21.09 -12.66
C ILE A 6 4.11 22.54 -12.98
N ARG A 7 3.56 22.80 -14.17
CA ARG A 7 3.20 24.14 -14.66
C ARG A 7 1.68 24.32 -14.58
N ASP A 8 1.27 25.59 -14.59
CA ASP A 8 -0.13 26.00 -14.72
C ASP A 8 -1.06 25.39 -13.66
N VAL A 9 -0.55 25.21 -12.44
CA VAL A 9 -1.35 24.78 -11.30
C VAL A 9 -2.34 25.89 -10.95
N PRO A 10 -3.66 25.62 -10.89
CA PRO A 10 -4.64 26.61 -10.48
C PRO A 10 -4.29 27.20 -9.11
N ALA A 11 -4.33 28.53 -9.00
CA ALA A 11 -3.88 29.23 -7.79
C ALA A 11 -4.61 28.74 -6.52
N LYS A 12 -5.92 28.50 -6.62
CA LYS A 12 -6.74 28.00 -5.51
C LYS A 12 -6.27 26.63 -5.00
N ASP A 13 -5.93 25.73 -5.92
CA ASP A 13 -5.46 24.39 -5.58
C ASP A 13 -4.06 24.47 -4.95
N LEU A 14 -3.19 25.32 -5.50
CA LEU A 14 -1.85 25.53 -4.97
C LEU A 14 -1.89 26.08 -3.53
N ASP A 15 -2.77 27.05 -3.26
CA ASP A 15 -2.93 27.62 -1.93
C ASP A 15 -3.47 26.57 -0.93
N GLN A 16 -4.44 25.77 -1.35
CA GLN A 16 -4.95 24.68 -0.52
C GLN A 16 -3.85 23.66 -0.17
N ILE A 17 -3.01 23.28 -1.14
CA ILE A 17 -1.89 22.36 -0.90
C ILE A 17 -0.85 22.99 0.02
N ARG A 18 -0.55 24.29 -0.13
CA ARG A 18 0.36 25.02 0.76
C ARG A 18 -0.16 25.04 2.20
N SER A 19 -1.46 25.32 2.39
CA SER A 19 -2.08 25.27 3.72
C SER A 19 -2.00 23.87 4.33
N ALA A 20 -2.24 22.81 3.54
CA ALA A 20 -2.13 21.43 4.01
C ALA A 20 -0.69 21.05 4.38
N ALA A 21 0.31 21.52 3.62
CA ALA A 21 1.72 21.33 3.94
C ALA A 21 2.11 22.06 5.24
N ALA A 22 1.70 23.32 5.38
CA ALA A 22 1.95 24.13 6.57
C ALA A 22 1.32 23.53 7.84
N ALA A 23 0.08 23.03 7.75
CA ALA A 23 -0.59 22.35 8.85
C ALA A 23 0.15 21.11 9.36
N ARG A 24 0.97 20.48 8.49
CA ARG A 24 1.83 19.33 8.84
C ARG A 24 3.28 19.74 9.17
N GLY A 25 3.60 21.03 9.20
CA GLY A 25 4.96 21.52 9.43
C GLY A 25 5.94 21.16 8.32
N MET A 26 5.45 20.92 7.10
CA MET A 26 6.25 20.46 5.96
C MET A 26 6.43 21.57 4.93
N SER A 27 7.57 21.54 4.22
CA SER A 27 7.70 22.32 2.99
C SER A 27 6.76 21.77 1.91
N LEU A 28 6.33 22.64 0.99
CA LEU A 28 5.47 22.25 -0.14
C LEU A 28 6.07 21.11 -0.96
N GLN A 29 7.38 21.16 -1.23
CA GLN A 29 8.08 20.11 -1.98
C GLN A 29 8.12 18.78 -1.22
N ALA A 30 8.37 18.80 0.09
CA ALA A 30 8.38 17.59 0.90
C ALA A 30 6.99 16.95 0.95
N TYR A 31 5.96 17.77 1.13
CA TYR A 31 4.56 17.33 1.12
C TYR A 31 4.17 16.70 -0.23
N LEU A 32 4.46 17.38 -1.35
CA LEU A 32 4.17 16.85 -2.69
C LEU A 32 4.92 15.54 -2.96
N ARG A 33 6.18 15.44 -2.55
CA ARG A 33 6.97 14.20 -2.68
C ARG A 33 6.32 13.06 -1.91
N GLU A 34 5.90 13.29 -0.67
CA GLU A 34 5.21 12.27 0.14
C GLU A 34 3.88 11.85 -0.49
N ALA A 35 3.07 12.82 -0.94
CA ALA A 35 1.81 12.54 -1.63
C ALA A 35 2.01 11.70 -2.90
N MET A 36 3.02 12.03 -3.71
CA MET A 36 3.39 11.25 -4.89
C MET A 36 3.82 9.82 -4.54
N HIS A 37 4.62 9.64 -3.47
CA HIS A 37 5.01 8.31 -3.01
C HIS A 37 3.80 7.48 -2.54
N ALA A 38 2.88 8.09 -1.80
CA ALA A 38 1.67 7.43 -1.35
C ALA A 38 0.81 7.00 -2.55
N GLN A 39 0.63 7.88 -3.54
CA GLN A 39 -0.10 7.57 -4.76
C GLN A 39 0.56 6.46 -5.58
N ALA A 40 1.88 6.51 -5.76
CA ALA A 40 2.62 5.46 -6.46
C ALA A 40 2.55 4.10 -5.73
N ALA A 41 2.55 4.09 -4.40
CA ALA A 41 2.34 2.88 -3.63
C ALA A 41 0.91 2.34 -3.81
N HIS A 42 -0.10 3.21 -3.77
CA HIS A 42 -1.49 2.82 -4.02
C HIS A 42 -1.68 2.20 -5.41
N LEU A 43 -1.17 2.87 -6.46
CA LEU A 43 -1.26 2.38 -7.84
C LEU A 43 -0.61 1.01 -8.02
N ARG A 44 0.59 0.80 -7.44
CA ARG A 44 1.26 -0.52 -7.48
C ARG A 44 0.44 -1.62 -6.81
N ARG A 45 -0.15 -1.33 -5.65
CA ARG A 45 -1.05 -2.31 -4.98
C ARG A 45 -2.27 -2.62 -5.84
N ARG A 46 -2.88 -1.59 -6.42
CA ARG A 46 -4.06 -1.76 -7.29
C ARG A 46 -3.73 -2.60 -8.53
N GLU A 47 -2.57 -2.37 -9.15
CA GLU A 47 -2.11 -3.18 -10.27
C GLU A 47 -1.90 -4.65 -9.86
N ALA A 48 -1.28 -4.91 -8.71
CA ALA A 48 -1.10 -6.27 -8.21
C ALA A 48 -2.43 -6.99 -7.94
N LEU A 49 -3.41 -6.28 -7.38
CA LEU A 49 -4.77 -6.79 -7.20
C LEU A 49 -5.43 -7.08 -8.55
N ASN A 50 -5.33 -6.18 -9.52
CA ASN A 50 -5.90 -6.37 -10.86
C ASN A 50 -5.28 -7.58 -11.57
N ARG A 51 -3.94 -7.75 -11.51
CA ARG A 51 -3.26 -8.94 -12.05
C ARG A 51 -3.75 -10.22 -11.38
N THR A 52 -3.95 -10.18 -10.06
CA THR A 52 -4.47 -11.32 -9.30
C THR A 52 -5.91 -11.64 -9.69
N ALA A 53 -6.78 -10.63 -9.78
CA ALA A 53 -8.16 -10.78 -10.22
C ALA A 53 -8.25 -11.36 -11.64
N ALA A 54 -7.43 -10.86 -12.58
CA ALA A 54 -7.35 -11.40 -13.93
C ALA A 54 -6.92 -12.88 -13.94
N ARG A 55 -5.92 -13.26 -13.12
CA ARG A 55 -5.47 -14.65 -12.98
C ARG A 55 -6.53 -15.57 -12.37
N LEU A 56 -7.40 -15.05 -11.51
CA LEU A 56 -8.48 -15.79 -10.85
C LEU A 56 -9.78 -15.79 -11.67
N SER A 57 -9.88 -14.95 -12.70
CA SER A 57 -11.04 -14.89 -13.59
C SER A 57 -11.29 -16.25 -14.23
N GLY A 58 -12.53 -16.73 -14.17
CA GLY A 58 -12.93 -18.04 -14.68
C GLY A 58 -12.50 -19.24 -13.82
N LYS A 59 -11.81 -19.02 -12.69
CA LYS A 59 -11.50 -20.10 -11.74
C LYS A 59 -12.65 -20.29 -10.76
N ARG A 60 -12.88 -21.53 -10.36
CA ARG A 60 -13.84 -21.87 -9.31
C ARG A 60 -13.43 -21.20 -8.01
N ALA A 61 -14.40 -20.67 -7.27
CA ALA A 61 -14.17 -20.22 -5.91
C ALA A 61 -13.64 -21.37 -5.05
N VAL A 62 -12.79 -21.03 -4.09
CA VAL A 62 -12.35 -21.98 -3.06
C VAL A 62 -13.53 -22.19 -2.11
N GLU A 63 -13.78 -23.44 -1.73
CA GLU A 63 -14.82 -23.74 -0.73
C GLU A 63 -14.41 -23.16 0.62
N GLU A 64 -15.40 -22.74 1.42
CA GLU A 64 -15.10 -22.08 2.70
C GLU A 64 -14.33 -23.00 3.66
N GLN A 65 -14.59 -24.31 3.61
CA GLN A 65 -13.85 -25.29 4.41
C GLN A 65 -12.37 -25.37 4.01
N ASP A 66 -12.07 -25.39 2.72
CA ASP A 66 -10.69 -25.41 2.21
C ASP A 66 -9.97 -24.10 2.56
N ARG A 67 -10.69 -22.97 2.45
CA ARG A 67 -10.17 -21.66 2.81
C ARG A 67 -9.80 -21.60 4.30
N GLN A 68 -10.69 -22.06 5.16
CA GLN A 68 -10.48 -22.06 6.60
C GLN A 68 -9.30 -22.95 7.00
N ALA A 69 -9.21 -24.15 6.43
CA ALA A 69 -8.08 -25.06 6.68
C ALA A 69 -6.73 -24.44 6.29
N VAL A 70 -6.67 -23.70 5.17
CA VAL A 70 -5.44 -23.00 4.75
C VAL A 70 -5.09 -21.86 5.72
N LEU A 71 -6.07 -21.09 6.19
CA LEU A 71 -5.83 -20.00 7.14
C LEU A 71 -5.34 -20.52 8.49
N GLU A 72 -5.94 -21.59 9.00
CA GLU A 72 -5.50 -22.26 10.24
C GLU A 72 -4.06 -22.76 10.12
N ALA A 73 -3.71 -23.40 9.00
CA ALA A 73 -2.34 -23.86 8.75
C ALA A 73 -1.31 -22.71 8.70
N ILE A 74 -1.72 -21.52 8.23
CA ILE A 74 -0.88 -20.32 8.23
C ILE A 74 -0.66 -19.83 9.66
N ASP A 75 -1.72 -19.76 10.46
CA ASP A 75 -1.65 -19.31 11.86
C ASP A 75 -0.78 -20.26 12.70
N ASP A 76 -0.93 -21.57 12.52
CA ASP A 76 -0.10 -22.60 13.17
C ASP A 76 1.38 -22.43 12.80
N ALA A 77 1.69 -22.24 11.51
CA ALA A 77 3.06 -22.02 11.05
C ALA A 77 3.67 -20.73 11.65
N HIS A 78 2.87 -19.68 11.82
CA HIS A 78 3.31 -18.45 12.49
C HIS A 78 3.57 -18.66 13.98
N ALA A 79 2.69 -19.39 14.69
CA ALA A 79 2.84 -19.72 16.10
C ALA A 79 4.09 -20.57 16.35
N GLU A 80 4.31 -21.62 15.55
CA GLU A 80 5.51 -22.46 15.61
C GLU A 80 6.78 -21.63 15.40
N ARG A 81 6.78 -20.74 14.39
CA ARG A 81 7.92 -19.88 14.12
C ARG A 81 8.20 -18.94 15.29
N GLY A 82 7.18 -18.36 15.90
CA GLY A 82 7.30 -17.54 17.11
C GLY A 82 7.93 -18.31 18.27
N ALA A 83 7.47 -19.53 18.52
CA ALA A 83 8.01 -20.40 19.57
C ALA A 83 9.48 -20.78 19.34
N ARG A 84 9.89 -21.00 18.08
CA ARG A 84 11.30 -21.26 17.71
C ARG A 84 12.19 -20.02 17.91
N LEU A 85 11.69 -18.83 17.60
CA LEU A 85 12.45 -17.58 17.76
C LEU A 85 12.56 -17.13 19.22
N GLY A 86 11.54 -17.39 20.04
CA GLY A 86 11.56 -17.10 21.49
C GLY A 86 12.41 -18.05 22.33
N ARG A 87 12.84 -19.19 21.77
CA ARG A 87 13.72 -20.19 22.42
C ARG A 87 15.22 -19.98 22.18
N LYS A 88 15.62 -18.94 21.45
CA LYS A 88 17.03 -18.64 21.20
C LYS A 88 17.62 -17.93 22.44
N PRO A 89 18.68 -18.46 23.09
CA PRO A 89 19.27 -17.87 24.29
C PRO A 89 19.92 -16.51 24.02
#